data_AF-A0A7G6A3Z3-F1
#
_entry.id   AF-A0A7G6A3Z3-F1
#
_cell.length_a   1.000
_cell.length_b   1.000
_cell.length_c   1.000
_cell.angle_alpha   90.00
_cell.angle_beta   90.00
_cell.angle_gamma   90.00
#
_symmetry.space_group_name_H-M   'P 1'
#
loop_
_entity.id
_entity.type
_entity.pdbx_description
1 polymer ?
#
loop_
_entity_poly.entity_id
_entity_poly.type
_entity_poly.pdbx_seq_one_letter_code
_entity_poly.pdbx_strand_id
1 'polypeptide(L)'
;MKKLICSAVLACCSTTAAMAAPLLNGWVFNPSGTGFTGGQAINEYLDVNGNAFIELKATGGTSFSFKETAVFNITQADSNGKLFPINYLGGNITATFEAVGSGDFNGAFSFTGGTIRLYQNPTAGQYGSTQGYFGANLGNVIAEFTVFGGGGLVDASGSPTNNGQVSVFAQAAPGMLDSGYFFDRNGHDLSADSILSFAFTNANTVSKPGTRLVNEVACQFGGFTGPGCKGGTYRNKPQEYFFLGSNGQLKLGREAEVPEPASLALFGAALLGAGMASRKRREKA
;
A
#
# COMPACT_ATOMS: atom_id res chain seq x y z
N MET A 1 31.12 -35.60 18.92
CA MET A 1 30.28 -34.45 19.38
C MET A 1 30.36 -33.35 18.34
N LYS A 2 29.27 -33.15 17.57
CA LYS A 2 29.12 -32.10 16.55
C LYS A 2 28.97 -30.75 17.28
N LYS A 3 29.86 -29.80 17.01
CA LYS A 3 29.72 -28.41 17.51
C LYS A 3 28.87 -27.63 16.50
N LEU A 4 27.73 -27.16 16.98
CA LEU A 4 26.80 -26.27 16.29
C LEU A 4 27.50 -24.97 15.91
N ILE A 5 27.46 -24.62 14.62
CA ILE A 5 27.71 -23.27 14.13
C ILE A 5 26.34 -22.60 14.00
N CYS A 6 25.97 -21.78 14.98
CA CYS A 6 24.86 -20.84 14.84
C CYS A 6 25.37 -19.66 13.99
N SER A 7 25.07 -19.68 12.70
CA SER A 7 25.15 -18.49 11.86
C SER A 7 24.00 -17.55 12.23
N ALA A 8 24.27 -16.59 13.11
CA ALA A 8 23.39 -15.44 13.31
C ALA A 8 23.54 -14.53 12.08
N VAL A 9 22.67 -14.70 11.09
CA VAL A 9 22.44 -13.68 10.08
C VAL A 9 21.74 -12.53 10.81
N LEU A 10 22.51 -11.52 11.23
CA LEU A 10 21.92 -10.20 11.47
C LEU A 10 21.42 -9.72 10.10
N ALA A 11 20.14 -9.93 9.86
CA ALA A 11 19.44 -9.13 8.87
C ALA A 11 19.56 -7.68 9.35
N CYS A 12 20.44 -6.91 8.70
CA CYS A 12 20.29 -5.47 8.66
C CYS A 12 18.94 -5.24 8.00
N CYS A 13 17.88 -5.17 8.80
CA CYS A 13 16.71 -4.40 8.43
C CYS A 13 17.30 -3.08 7.94
N SER A 14 17.14 -2.79 6.66
CA SER A 14 17.25 -1.45 6.14
C SER A 14 16.28 -0.63 6.97
N THR A 15 16.79 -0.06 8.06
CA THR A 15 16.23 1.12 8.69
C THR A 15 16.42 2.20 7.66
N THR A 16 15.58 2.18 6.62
CA THR A 16 15.22 3.41 5.93
C THR A 16 14.78 4.31 7.06
N ALA A 17 15.56 5.36 7.31
CA ALA A 17 15.20 6.39 8.28
C ALA A 17 13.71 6.68 8.09
N ALA A 18 12.92 6.51 9.14
CA ALA A 18 11.50 6.77 9.08
C ALA A 18 11.33 8.21 8.59
N MET A 19 10.80 8.37 7.38
CA MET A 19 10.37 9.66 6.87
C MET A 19 9.30 10.17 7.83
N ALA A 20 9.67 11.10 8.71
CA ALA A 20 8.70 11.82 9.53
C ALA A 20 8.09 12.96 8.69
N ALA A 21 7.44 12.60 7.58
CA ALA A 21 6.54 13.53 6.93
C ALA A 21 5.37 13.80 7.88
N PRO A 22 4.98 15.06 8.13
CA PRO A 22 3.80 15.34 8.93
C PRO A 22 2.59 14.71 8.24
N LEU A 23 2.07 13.63 8.83
CA LEU A 23 0.79 13.07 8.45
C LEU A 23 -0.26 14.17 8.55
N LEU A 24 -1.05 14.31 7.50
CA LEU A 24 -2.17 15.23 7.46
C LEU A 24 -3.26 14.68 8.37
N ASN A 25 -3.58 15.44 9.41
CA ASN A 25 -4.74 15.21 10.26
C ASN A 25 -5.76 16.33 10.07
N GLY A 26 -7.04 15.99 10.04
CA GLY A 26 -8.13 16.95 9.84
C GLY A 26 -8.20 17.52 8.42
N TRP A 27 -7.69 16.80 7.43
CA TRP A 27 -7.84 17.17 6.02
C TRP A 27 -9.28 16.92 5.57
N VAL A 28 -9.68 17.41 4.40
CA VAL A 28 -11.04 17.23 3.88
C VAL A 28 -11.00 16.48 2.56
N PHE A 29 -11.85 15.45 2.45
CA PHE A 29 -12.08 14.71 1.23
C PHE A 29 -13.50 14.94 0.73
N ASN A 30 -13.68 15.35 -0.51
CA ASN A 30 -14.99 15.46 -1.14
C ASN A 30 -15.15 14.36 -2.21
N PRO A 31 -15.87 13.26 -1.92
CA PRO A 31 -16.09 12.18 -2.87
C PRO A 31 -16.82 12.60 -4.17
N SER A 32 -17.52 13.73 -4.16
CA SER A 32 -18.27 14.26 -5.30
C SER A 32 -17.50 15.30 -6.12
N GLY A 33 -16.31 15.74 -5.69
CA GLY A 33 -15.51 16.74 -6.40
C GLY A 33 -16.08 18.16 -6.39
N THR A 34 -17.04 18.46 -5.52
CA THR A 34 -17.77 19.75 -5.51
C THR A 34 -17.09 20.87 -4.70
N GLY A 35 -15.85 20.65 -4.25
CA GLY A 35 -15.09 21.65 -3.47
C GLY A 35 -15.12 21.42 -1.95
N PHE A 36 -14.36 22.21 -1.20
CA PHE A 36 -14.13 22.03 0.24
C PHE A 36 -15.41 21.93 1.08
N THR A 37 -16.39 22.81 0.84
CA THR A 37 -17.61 22.92 1.66
C THR A 37 -18.53 21.70 1.59
N GLY A 38 -18.44 20.93 0.49
CA GLY A 38 -19.20 19.70 0.30
C GLY A 38 -18.48 18.44 0.77
N GLY A 39 -17.28 18.56 1.35
CA GLY A 39 -16.44 17.43 1.73
C GLY A 39 -16.64 16.92 3.16
N GLN A 40 -16.12 15.73 3.41
CA GLN A 40 -15.98 15.12 4.72
C GLN A 40 -14.65 15.51 5.35
N ALA A 41 -14.67 15.98 6.59
CA ALA A 41 -13.45 16.05 7.40
C ALA A 41 -12.94 14.64 7.71
N ILE A 42 -11.67 14.42 7.42
CA ILE A 42 -10.91 13.20 7.66
C ILE A 42 -9.94 13.48 8.78
N ASN A 43 -10.19 12.87 9.93
CA ASN A 43 -9.33 13.04 11.09
C ASN A 43 -7.97 12.42 10.84
N GLU A 44 -7.94 11.19 10.31
CA GLU A 44 -6.71 10.42 10.18
C GLU A 44 -6.59 9.61 8.87
N TYR A 45 -7.64 8.95 8.39
CA TYR A 45 -7.51 8.01 7.27
C TYR A 45 -8.79 7.73 6.47
N LEU A 46 -8.61 7.26 5.24
CA LEU A 46 -9.67 6.58 4.47
C LEU A 46 -9.64 5.07 4.75
N ASP A 47 -10.82 4.47 4.90
CA ASP A 47 -10.98 3.02 5.07
C ASP A 47 -10.88 2.33 3.71
N VAL A 48 -9.91 1.43 3.55
CA VAL A 48 -9.72 0.66 2.30
C VAL A 48 -10.03 -0.81 2.50
N ASN A 49 -10.76 -1.41 1.55
CA ASN A 49 -11.03 -2.84 1.50
C ASN A 49 -10.91 -3.34 0.05
N GLY A 50 -10.22 -4.45 -0.17
CA GLY A 50 -9.94 -4.91 -1.53
C GLY A 50 -9.39 -6.32 -1.61
N ASN A 51 -9.09 -6.71 -2.84
CA ASN A 51 -8.45 -7.98 -3.15
C ASN A 51 -7.28 -7.75 -4.09
N ALA A 52 -6.21 -8.50 -3.91
CA ALA A 52 -4.99 -8.46 -4.69
C ALA A 52 -4.68 -9.83 -5.28
N PHE A 53 -4.13 -9.83 -6.48
CA PHE A 53 -3.46 -10.97 -7.09
C PHE A 53 -1.96 -10.72 -7.08
N ILE A 54 -1.20 -11.69 -6.61
CA ILE A 54 0.27 -11.66 -6.60
C ILE A 54 0.78 -12.76 -7.52
N GLU A 55 1.67 -12.38 -8.43
CA GLU A 55 2.49 -13.29 -9.23
C GLU A 55 3.95 -13.16 -8.78
N LEU A 56 4.52 -14.27 -8.36
CA LEU A 56 5.90 -14.43 -7.93
C LEU A 56 6.72 -15.09 -9.04
N LYS A 57 7.97 -14.65 -9.16
CA LYS A 57 8.98 -15.28 -10.00
C LYS A 57 10.23 -15.50 -9.18
N ALA A 58 10.64 -16.75 -9.02
CA ALA A 58 11.90 -17.07 -8.37
C ALA A 58 13.07 -16.43 -9.12
N THR A 59 13.95 -15.75 -8.39
CA THR A 59 15.16 -15.09 -8.91
C THR A 59 16.44 -15.71 -8.35
N GLY A 60 16.33 -16.60 -7.36
CA GLY A 60 17.44 -17.32 -6.74
C GLY A 60 16.94 -18.47 -5.87
N GLY A 61 17.81 -19.00 -5.01
CA GLY A 61 17.47 -20.13 -4.13
C GLY A 61 16.32 -19.82 -3.15
N THR A 62 16.33 -18.65 -2.54
CA THR A 62 15.28 -18.17 -1.62
C THR A 62 14.62 -16.87 -2.07
N SER A 63 15.16 -16.21 -3.10
CA SER A 63 14.74 -14.89 -3.51
C SER A 63 13.71 -14.94 -4.63
N PHE A 64 12.83 -13.95 -4.65
CA PHE A 64 11.81 -13.77 -5.68
C PHE A 64 11.65 -12.30 -6.06
N SER A 65 11.18 -12.06 -7.28
CA SER A 65 10.51 -10.81 -7.68
C SER A 65 9.00 -11.05 -7.70
N PHE A 66 8.21 -9.99 -7.53
CA PHE A 66 6.76 -10.09 -7.63
C PHE A 66 6.13 -8.95 -8.43
N LYS A 67 4.96 -9.25 -8.98
CA LYS A 67 3.98 -8.28 -9.47
C LYS A 67 2.72 -8.43 -8.64
N GLU A 68 2.16 -7.32 -8.20
CA GLU A 68 0.88 -7.25 -7.51
C GLU A 68 -0.10 -6.42 -8.33
N THR A 69 -1.31 -6.92 -8.50
CA THR A 69 -2.44 -6.16 -9.05
C THR A 69 -3.63 -6.28 -8.12
N ALA A 70 -4.17 -5.15 -7.67
CA ALA A 70 -5.24 -5.13 -6.70
C ALA A 70 -6.31 -4.10 -7.04
N VAL A 71 -7.51 -4.37 -6.54
CA VAL A 71 -8.68 -3.53 -6.66
C VAL A 71 -9.23 -3.26 -5.26
N PHE A 72 -9.61 -2.02 -5.00
CA PHE A 72 -10.09 -1.58 -3.70
C PHE A 72 -11.38 -0.77 -3.83
N ASN A 73 -12.17 -0.82 -2.76
CA ASN A 73 -13.30 0.02 -2.50
C ASN A 73 -13.00 0.88 -1.26
N ILE A 74 -13.37 2.15 -1.33
CA ILE A 74 -13.16 3.15 -0.28
C ILE A 74 -14.52 3.73 0.05
N THR A 75 -15.15 3.22 1.10
CA THR A 75 -16.56 3.50 1.38
C THR A 75 -16.79 4.52 2.48
N GLN A 76 -15.78 4.83 3.28
CA GLN A 76 -15.87 5.77 4.39
C GLN A 76 -14.47 6.20 4.83
N ALA A 77 -14.43 7.02 5.86
CA ALA A 77 -13.21 7.47 6.52
C ALA A 77 -13.38 7.41 8.04
N ASP A 78 -12.25 7.23 8.72
CA ASP A 78 -12.14 7.14 10.18
C ASP A 78 -13.12 6.14 10.83
N SER A 79 -13.62 5.16 10.07
CA SER A 79 -14.67 4.23 10.51
C SER A 79 -15.89 4.93 11.16
N ASN A 80 -16.21 6.15 10.71
CA ASN A 80 -17.18 7.01 11.37
C ASN A 80 -18.66 6.74 11.01
N GLY A 81 -18.93 5.69 10.20
CA GLY A 81 -20.27 5.29 9.78
C GLY A 81 -20.90 6.17 8.70
N LYS A 82 -20.24 7.24 8.26
CA LYS A 82 -20.69 8.07 7.13
C LYS A 82 -20.21 7.47 5.82
N LEU A 83 -21.00 6.54 5.29
CA LEU A 83 -20.68 5.89 4.02
C LEU A 83 -20.74 6.90 2.87
N PHE A 84 -19.64 7.06 2.14
CA PHE A 84 -19.54 7.90 0.96
C PHE A 84 -20.65 7.68 -0.07
N PRO A 85 -20.95 6.43 -0.49
CA PRO A 85 -21.98 6.19 -1.52
C PRO A 85 -23.41 6.53 -1.07
N ILE A 86 -23.65 6.72 0.23
CA ILE A 86 -24.96 7.10 0.78
C ILE A 86 -25.05 8.61 1.00
N ASN A 87 -23.96 9.21 1.50
CA ASN A 87 -23.96 10.60 1.96
C ASN A 87 -23.52 11.61 0.88
N TYR A 88 -22.89 11.14 -0.20
CA TYR A 88 -22.35 11.99 -1.26
C TYR A 88 -22.80 11.46 -2.63
N LEU A 89 -23.42 12.33 -3.44
CA LEU A 89 -23.88 11.95 -4.77
C LEU A 89 -22.65 11.61 -5.64
N GLY A 90 -22.62 10.38 -6.18
CA GLY A 90 -21.44 9.89 -6.89
C GLY A 90 -20.26 9.53 -5.98
N GLY A 91 -20.44 9.43 -4.66
CA GLY A 91 -19.39 9.11 -3.69
C GLY A 91 -18.92 7.65 -3.69
N ASN A 92 -18.96 6.95 -4.83
CA ASN A 92 -18.42 5.60 -4.94
C ASN A 92 -16.94 5.68 -5.29
N ILE A 93 -16.09 5.65 -4.27
CA ILE A 93 -14.65 5.74 -4.48
C ILE A 93 -14.05 4.34 -4.55
N THR A 94 -13.30 4.07 -5.61
CA THR A 94 -12.55 2.82 -5.79
C THR A 94 -11.10 3.14 -6.08
N ALA A 95 -10.25 2.12 -6.03
CA ALA A 95 -8.89 2.26 -6.48
C ALA A 95 -8.39 1.01 -7.20
N THR A 96 -7.44 1.21 -8.10
CA THR A 96 -6.60 0.15 -8.65
C THR A 96 -5.17 0.33 -8.16
N PHE A 97 -4.49 -0.77 -7.91
CA PHE A 97 -3.08 -0.79 -7.53
C PHE A 97 -2.35 -1.76 -8.43
N GLU A 98 -1.24 -1.34 -8.99
CA GLU A 98 -0.30 -2.20 -9.69
C GLU A 98 1.10 -1.88 -9.17
N ALA A 99 1.80 -2.88 -8.64
CA ALA A 99 3.12 -2.67 -8.09
C ALA A 99 4.04 -3.85 -8.37
N VAL A 100 5.34 -3.58 -8.27
CA VAL A 100 6.40 -4.57 -8.40
C VAL A 100 7.35 -4.47 -7.23
N GLY A 101 8.06 -5.56 -6.97
CA GLY A 101 9.05 -5.60 -5.92
C GLY A 101 9.82 -6.90 -5.89
N SER A 102 10.55 -7.09 -4.79
CA SER A 102 11.33 -8.30 -4.55
C SER A 102 11.42 -8.62 -3.06
N GLY A 103 11.73 -9.88 -2.75
CA GLY A 103 11.93 -10.34 -1.38
C GLY A 103 12.55 -11.73 -1.32
N ASP A 104 12.56 -12.28 -0.10
CA ASP A 104 13.01 -13.63 0.19
C ASP A 104 11.90 -14.43 0.87
N PHE A 105 11.74 -15.70 0.50
CA PHE A 105 10.84 -16.63 1.18
C PHE A 105 11.27 -16.82 2.64
N ASN A 106 10.30 -16.82 3.57
CA ASN A 106 10.55 -16.72 5.02
C ASN A 106 11.32 -15.46 5.45
N GLY A 107 11.18 -14.38 4.69
CA GLY A 107 11.94 -13.15 4.88
C GLY A 107 11.09 -11.90 4.64
N ALA A 108 11.78 -10.81 4.37
CA ALA A 108 11.16 -9.55 4.02
C ALA A 108 10.94 -9.44 2.51
N PHE A 109 9.97 -8.61 2.14
CA PHE A 109 9.82 -8.10 0.78
C PHE A 109 9.73 -6.58 0.80
N SER A 110 9.99 -5.96 -0.34
CA SER A 110 9.88 -4.51 -0.52
C SER A 110 9.29 -4.18 -1.89
N PHE A 111 8.51 -3.11 -1.96
CA PHE A 111 8.06 -2.52 -3.21
C PHE A 111 9.18 -1.65 -3.80
N THR A 112 9.37 -1.75 -5.11
CA THR A 112 10.38 -0.97 -5.85
C THR A 112 9.76 -0.02 -6.87
N GLY A 113 8.46 -0.15 -7.14
CA GLY A 113 7.73 0.72 -8.03
C GLY A 113 6.27 0.30 -8.16
N GLY A 114 5.47 1.17 -8.77
CA GLY A 114 4.05 0.91 -8.97
C GLY A 114 3.21 2.18 -9.01
N THR A 115 1.91 2.00 -9.13
CA THR A 115 0.93 3.08 -9.19
C THR A 115 -0.34 2.70 -8.43
N ILE A 116 -0.85 3.64 -7.64
CA ILE A 116 -2.20 3.63 -7.08
C ILE A 116 -3.00 4.67 -7.86
N ARG A 117 -4.18 4.29 -8.38
CA ARG A 117 -5.14 5.21 -8.99
C ARG A 117 -6.44 5.16 -8.21
N LEU A 118 -6.93 6.30 -7.75
CA LEU A 118 -8.26 6.44 -7.15
C LEU A 118 -9.24 6.93 -8.21
N TYR A 119 -10.44 6.37 -8.18
CA TYR A 119 -11.51 6.69 -9.11
C TYR A 119 -12.75 7.17 -8.36
N GLN A 120 -13.38 8.21 -8.87
CA GLN A 120 -14.74 8.57 -8.52
C GLN A 120 -15.69 7.91 -9.51
N ASN A 121 -16.47 6.93 -9.07
CA ASN A 121 -17.46 6.25 -9.90
C ASN A 121 -18.83 6.91 -9.73
N PRO A 122 -19.38 7.50 -10.80
CA PRO A 122 -20.68 8.17 -10.72
C PRO A 122 -21.83 7.18 -10.49
N THR A 123 -21.67 5.92 -10.87
CA THR A 123 -22.70 4.89 -10.77
C THR A 123 -22.49 4.02 -9.53
N ALA A 124 -23.50 3.95 -8.67
CA ALA A 124 -23.47 3.14 -7.46
C ALA A 124 -23.45 1.63 -7.74
N GLY A 125 -22.81 0.87 -6.87
CA GLY A 125 -22.79 -0.60 -6.92
C GLY A 125 -21.96 -1.20 -8.04
N GLN A 126 -21.08 -0.42 -8.69
CA GLN A 126 -20.21 -0.92 -9.75
C GLN A 126 -19.07 -1.80 -9.24
N TYR A 127 -18.53 -1.54 -8.05
CA TYR A 127 -17.47 -2.36 -7.47
C TYR A 127 -17.95 -3.81 -7.27
N GLY A 128 -17.18 -4.76 -7.80
CA GLY A 128 -17.55 -6.17 -7.86
C GLY A 128 -18.46 -6.54 -9.03
N SER A 129 -18.77 -5.63 -9.96
CA SER A 129 -19.46 -5.96 -11.22
C SER A 129 -18.52 -6.60 -12.25
N THR A 130 -19.05 -6.96 -13.43
CA THR A 130 -18.26 -7.55 -14.52
C THR A 130 -17.71 -6.56 -15.54
N GLN A 131 -17.76 -5.27 -15.22
CA GLN A 131 -17.28 -4.21 -16.10
C GLN A 131 -15.90 -3.75 -15.62
N GLY A 132 -14.96 -3.58 -16.55
CA GLY A 132 -13.59 -3.17 -16.20
C GLY A 132 -12.86 -4.19 -15.32
N TYR A 133 -12.02 -3.71 -14.41
CA TYR A 133 -11.29 -4.50 -13.44
C TYR A 133 -12.10 -4.57 -12.14
N PHE A 134 -13.00 -5.54 -12.03
CA PHE A 134 -13.87 -5.71 -10.85
C PHE A 134 -14.69 -4.45 -10.54
N GLY A 135 -15.04 -3.68 -11.57
CA GLY A 135 -15.73 -2.40 -11.46
C GLY A 135 -14.95 -1.28 -10.77
N ALA A 136 -13.65 -1.45 -10.50
CA ALA A 136 -12.85 -0.48 -9.76
C ALA A 136 -12.26 0.65 -10.62
N ASN A 137 -12.30 0.55 -11.95
CA ASN A 137 -11.70 1.50 -12.88
C ASN A 137 -12.71 2.10 -13.88
N LEU A 138 -13.99 2.18 -13.50
CA LEU A 138 -15.06 2.66 -14.39
C LEU A 138 -15.33 4.15 -14.27
N GLY A 139 -14.80 4.78 -13.23
CA GLY A 139 -14.96 6.20 -12.91
C GLY A 139 -13.88 7.10 -13.51
N ASN A 140 -13.97 8.38 -13.16
CA ASN A 140 -12.92 9.33 -13.47
C ASN A 140 -11.76 9.13 -12.48
N VAL A 141 -10.51 9.11 -12.97
CA VAL A 141 -9.34 9.12 -12.10
C VAL A 141 -9.30 10.47 -11.38
N ILE A 142 -9.21 10.45 -10.05
CA ILE A 142 -9.19 11.67 -9.21
C ILE A 142 -7.89 11.82 -8.42
N ALA A 143 -7.09 10.76 -8.36
CA ALA A 143 -5.73 10.82 -7.82
C ALA A 143 -4.88 9.69 -8.40
N GLU A 144 -3.62 10.00 -8.68
CA GLU A 144 -2.59 9.03 -9.03
C GLU A 144 -1.38 9.18 -8.10
N PHE A 145 -0.96 8.08 -7.47
CA PHE A 145 0.22 8.01 -6.63
C PHE A 145 1.23 7.02 -7.19
N THR A 146 2.50 7.42 -7.28
CA THR A 146 3.61 6.56 -7.65
C THR A 146 4.21 5.93 -6.41
N VAL A 147 4.32 4.60 -6.40
CA VAL A 147 4.92 3.84 -5.30
C VAL A 147 6.42 3.99 -5.33
N PHE A 148 7.02 4.37 -4.21
CA PHE A 148 8.47 4.50 -4.06
C PHE A 148 9.05 3.61 -2.97
N GLY A 149 8.21 2.90 -2.21
CA GLY A 149 8.67 1.99 -1.18
C GLY A 149 7.56 1.33 -0.38
N GLY A 150 7.94 0.77 0.77
CA GLY A 150 7.09 -0.06 1.61
C GLY A 150 7.51 -1.53 1.52
N GLY A 151 6.80 -2.39 2.24
CA GLY A 151 7.10 -3.81 2.33
C GLY A 151 6.45 -4.47 3.53
N GLY A 152 6.94 -5.67 3.85
CA GLY A 152 6.47 -6.50 4.95
C GLY A 152 7.25 -7.82 5.07
N LEU A 153 6.71 -8.77 5.83
CA LEU A 153 7.27 -10.11 6.00
C LEU A 153 6.39 -11.18 5.36
N VAL A 154 7.01 -12.19 4.75
CA VAL A 154 6.35 -13.33 4.11
C VAL A 154 6.88 -14.67 4.62
N ASP A 155 6.07 -15.71 4.49
CA ASP A 155 6.42 -17.08 4.88
C ASP A 155 7.10 -17.83 3.72
N ALA A 156 7.27 -19.14 3.87
CA ALA A 156 7.85 -20.02 2.85
C ALA A 156 7.03 -20.10 1.55
N SER A 157 5.75 -19.70 1.57
CA SER A 157 4.87 -19.65 0.41
C SER A 157 4.93 -18.31 -0.32
N GLY A 158 5.54 -17.29 0.30
CA GLY A 158 5.48 -15.89 -0.16
C GLY A 158 4.23 -15.15 0.31
N SER A 159 3.36 -15.77 1.11
CA SER A 159 2.20 -15.12 1.72
C SER A 159 2.65 -14.27 2.93
N PRO A 160 2.03 -13.10 3.19
CA PRO A 160 2.27 -12.34 4.40
C PRO A 160 2.10 -13.19 5.68
N THR A 161 3.03 -13.05 6.64
CA THR A 161 3.09 -13.92 7.84
C THR A 161 2.16 -13.52 8.97
N ASN A 162 1.82 -12.23 9.07
CA ASN A 162 1.01 -11.68 10.16
C ASN A 162 0.04 -10.61 9.64
N ASN A 163 -1.11 -10.52 10.30
CA ASN A 163 -2.00 -9.38 10.15
C ASN A 163 -1.25 -8.08 10.51
N GLY A 164 -1.26 -7.12 9.58
CA GLY A 164 -0.90 -5.72 9.86
C GLY A 164 0.53 -5.33 9.55
N GLN A 165 1.24 -6.07 8.69
CA GLN A 165 2.65 -5.79 8.37
C GLN A 165 2.92 -5.34 6.94
N VAL A 166 1.90 -5.11 6.12
CA VAL A 166 2.13 -4.58 4.77
C VAL A 166 1.97 -3.06 4.79
N SER A 167 3.05 -2.38 4.40
CA SER A 167 3.07 -0.94 4.21
C SER A 167 3.36 -0.61 2.75
N VAL A 168 2.69 0.40 2.21
CA VAL A 168 2.96 0.95 0.89
C VAL A 168 3.20 2.45 1.06
N PHE A 169 4.31 2.93 0.51
CA PHE A 169 4.66 4.34 0.49
C PHE A 169 4.62 4.84 -0.95
N ALA A 170 3.79 5.84 -1.19
CA ALA A 170 3.56 6.39 -2.51
C ALA A 170 3.46 7.91 -2.45
N GLN A 171 3.61 8.55 -3.60
CA GLN A 171 3.60 10.01 -3.72
C GLN A 171 2.81 10.43 -4.95
N ALA A 172 2.03 11.48 -4.80
CA ALA A 172 1.46 12.21 -5.91
C ALA A 172 2.25 13.50 -6.12
N ALA A 173 2.73 13.69 -7.33
CA ALA A 173 3.33 14.96 -7.76
C ALA A 173 2.24 16.03 -7.93
N PRO A 174 2.61 17.33 -7.95
CA PRO A 174 1.69 18.40 -8.31
C PRO A 174 0.95 18.09 -9.61
N GLY A 175 -0.38 18.25 -9.60
CA GLY A 175 -1.27 17.95 -10.73
C GLY A 175 -1.73 16.50 -10.83
N MET A 176 -1.29 15.60 -9.94
CA MET A 176 -1.72 14.19 -9.92
C MET A 176 -2.93 13.95 -9.02
N LEU A 177 -3.41 14.97 -8.31
CA LEU A 177 -4.70 14.98 -7.62
C LEU A 177 -5.62 15.94 -8.39
N ASP A 178 -6.86 15.52 -8.64
CA ASP A 178 -7.86 16.38 -9.26
C ASP A 178 -8.32 17.46 -8.26
N SER A 179 -8.43 18.69 -8.75
CA SER A 179 -9.01 19.79 -7.98
C SER A 179 -10.46 19.48 -7.61
N GLY A 180 -10.90 19.95 -6.44
CA GLY A 180 -12.26 19.72 -5.96
C GLY A 180 -12.42 18.55 -5.00
N TYR A 181 -11.39 17.69 -4.86
CA TYR A 181 -11.48 16.44 -4.10
C TYR A 181 -10.71 16.44 -2.77
N PHE A 182 -9.48 16.93 -2.75
CA PHE A 182 -8.59 16.82 -1.59
C PHE A 182 -8.20 18.21 -1.09
N PHE A 183 -8.41 18.47 0.20
CA PHE A 183 -8.11 19.76 0.81
C PHE A 183 -7.38 19.58 2.13
N ASP A 184 -6.54 20.55 2.50
CA ASP A 184 -6.12 20.64 3.90
C ASP A 184 -7.24 21.16 4.81
N ARG A 185 -6.96 21.21 6.11
CA ARG A 185 -7.91 21.65 7.14
C ARG A 185 -8.42 23.10 6.96
N ASN A 186 -7.69 23.93 6.22
CA ASN A 186 -8.02 25.33 5.99
C ASN A 186 -8.76 25.53 4.66
N GLY A 187 -8.99 24.46 3.90
CA GLY A 187 -9.66 24.51 2.60
C GLY A 187 -8.74 24.82 1.43
N HIS A 188 -7.41 24.73 1.61
CA HIS A 188 -6.49 24.77 0.48
C HIS A 188 -6.58 23.46 -0.30
N ASP A 189 -6.81 23.57 -1.61
CA ASP A 189 -6.86 22.43 -2.53
C ASP A 189 -5.47 21.82 -2.74
N LEU A 190 -5.33 20.52 -2.49
CA LEU A 190 -4.07 19.78 -2.55
C LEU A 190 -3.66 19.36 -3.97
N SER A 191 -4.46 19.68 -5.00
CA SER A 191 -4.17 19.33 -6.40
C SER A 191 -2.85 19.89 -6.93
N ALA A 192 -2.39 21.02 -6.38
CA ALA A 192 -1.11 21.63 -6.74
C ALA A 192 0.06 21.23 -5.84
N ASP A 193 -0.19 20.42 -4.79
CA ASP A 193 0.80 20.04 -3.80
C ASP A 193 1.48 18.70 -4.15
N SER A 194 2.69 18.51 -3.61
CA SER A 194 3.32 17.20 -3.50
C SER A 194 2.76 16.48 -2.27
N ILE A 195 2.05 15.37 -2.47
CA ILE A 195 1.35 14.65 -1.41
C ILE A 195 1.92 13.25 -1.25
N LEU A 196 2.38 12.95 -0.04
CA LEU A 196 2.75 11.61 0.37
C LEU A 196 1.51 10.82 0.76
N SER A 197 1.55 9.53 0.46
CA SER A 197 0.49 8.57 0.76
C SER A 197 1.08 7.35 1.43
N PHE A 198 0.48 6.97 2.55
CA PHE A 198 0.88 5.84 3.37
C PHE A 198 -0.31 4.91 3.49
N ALA A 199 -0.22 3.72 2.88
CA ALA A 199 -1.22 2.68 3.04
C ALA A 199 -0.70 1.61 3.98
N PHE A 200 -1.49 1.29 5.01
CA PHE A 200 -1.21 0.21 5.95
C PHE A 200 -2.31 -0.82 5.84
N THR A 201 -1.97 -2.04 5.44
CA THR A 201 -2.94 -3.09 5.18
C THR A 201 -2.68 -4.34 6.01
N ASN A 202 -3.77 -4.95 6.45
CA ASN A 202 -3.81 -6.35 6.81
C ASN A 202 -4.10 -7.12 5.53
N ALA A 203 -3.32 -8.17 5.27
CA ALA A 203 -3.49 -9.00 4.09
C ALA A 203 -3.49 -10.47 4.49
N ASN A 204 -4.46 -11.22 3.99
CA ASN A 204 -4.58 -12.66 4.22
C ASN A 204 -4.83 -13.38 2.91
N THR A 205 -4.26 -14.57 2.76
CA THR A 205 -4.50 -15.40 1.58
C THR A 205 -5.97 -15.76 1.44
N VAL A 206 -6.54 -15.47 0.27
CA VAL A 206 -7.89 -15.93 -0.12
C VAL A 206 -7.75 -17.32 -0.72
N SER A 207 -8.12 -18.34 0.05
CA SER A 207 -7.92 -19.74 -0.33
C SER A 207 -8.78 -20.19 -1.52
N LYS A 208 -9.94 -19.55 -1.74
CA LYS A 208 -10.89 -19.86 -2.82
C LYS A 208 -11.45 -18.56 -3.42
N PRO A 209 -10.70 -17.87 -4.28
CA PRO A 209 -11.21 -16.68 -4.95
C PRO A 209 -12.37 -17.07 -5.89
N GLY A 210 -13.37 -16.20 -6.00
CA GLY A 210 -14.47 -16.41 -6.94
C GLY A 210 -14.01 -16.26 -8.40
N THR A 211 -14.71 -16.89 -9.33
CA THR A 211 -14.36 -16.87 -10.77
C THR A 211 -14.24 -15.45 -11.33
N ARG A 212 -15.11 -14.52 -10.89
CA ARG A 212 -15.04 -13.11 -11.30
C ARG A 212 -13.72 -12.46 -10.89
N LEU A 213 -13.30 -12.66 -9.65
CA LEU A 213 -12.07 -12.10 -9.12
C LEU A 213 -10.84 -12.63 -9.89
N VAL A 214 -10.83 -13.93 -10.19
CA VAL A 214 -9.80 -14.54 -11.04
C VAL A 214 -9.78 -13.90 -12.42
N ASN A 215 -10.92 -13.87 -13.12
CA ASN A 215 -11.00 -13.37 -14.49
C ASN A 215 -10.58 -11.91 -14.62
N GLU A 216 -11.02 -11.06 -13.71
CA GLU A 216 -10.85 -9.61 -13.87
C GLU A 216 -9.56 -9.09 -13.24
N VAL A 217 -9.17 -9.61 -12.08
CA VAL A 217 -7.99 -9.11 -11.36
C VAL A 217 -6.73 -9.86 -11.78
N ALA A 218 -6.74 -11.19 -11.83
CA ALA A 218 -5.56 -11.94 -12.27
C ALA A 218 -5.41 -11.91 -13.80
N CYS A 219 -6.45 -12.30 -14.53
CA CYS A 219 -6.31 -12.52 -15.97
C CYS A 219 -6.31 -11.22 -16.76
N GLN A 220 -7.32 -10.37 -16.57
CA GLN A 220 -7.48 -9.14 -17.34
C GLN A 220 -6.53 -8.05 -16.85
N PHE A 221 -6.56 -7.70 -15.56
CA PHE A 221 -5.72 -6.63 -15.02
C PHE A 221 -4.26 -7.06 -14.82
N GLY A 222 -4.04 -8.21 -14.17
CA GLY A 222 -2.71 -8.78 -13.95
C GLY A 222 -2.00 -9.21 -15.23
N GLY A 223 -2.76 -9.57 -16.26
CA GLY A 223 -2.23 -10.18 -17.49
C GLY A 223 -1.86 -11.65 -17.32
N PHE A 224 -2.28 -12.30 -16.22
CA PHE A 224 -1.95 -13.68 -15.91
C PHE A 224 -2.59 -14.63 -16.94
N THR A 225 -1.81 -15.57 -17.47
CA THR A 225 -2.30 -16.52 -18.48
C THR A 225 -2.39 -17.96 -18.01
N GLY A 226 -2.21 -18.20 -16.70
CA GLY A 226 -2.22 -19.53 -16.10
C GLY A 226 -3.62 -20.12 -15.85
N PRO A 227 -3.71 -21.16 -14.99
CA PRO A 227 -4.96 -21.86 -14.70
C PRO A 227 -6.06 -20.91 -14.19
N GLY A 228 -7.27 -21.07 -14.74
CA GLY A 228 -8.42 -20.19 -14.46
C GLY A 228 -8.65 -19.12 -15.52
N CYS A 229 -7.61 -18.68 -16.23
CA CYS A 229 -7.73 -17.61 -17.24
C CYS A 229 -8.03 -18.12 -18.65
N LYS A 230 -7.40 -19.22 -19.07
CA LYS A 230 -7.56 -19.83 -20.41
C LYS A 230 -8.22 -21.22 -20.33
N GLY A 231 -8.94 -21.48 -19.23
CA GLY A 231 -9.47 -22.78 -18.87
C GLY A 231 -8.79 -23.39 -17.65
N GLY A 232 -9.33 -24.52 -17.19
CA GLY A 232 -8.93 -25.17 -15.94
C GLY A 232 -9.44 -24.46 -14.68
N THR A 233 -9.20 -25.06 -13.52
CA THR A 233 -9.62 -24.52 -12.22
C THR A 233 -8.49 -23.73 -11.59
N TYR A 234 -8.77 -22.49 -11.19
CA TYR A 234 -7.82 -21.69 -10.42
C TYR A 234 -7.59 -22.31 -9.04
N ARG A 235 -6.33 -22.35 -8.61
CA ARG A 235 -5.92 -22.65 -7.24
C ARG A 235 -4.62 -21.91 -6.95
N ASN A 236 -4.54 -21.25 -5.79
CA ASN A 236 -3.28 -20.64 -5.33
C ASN A 236 -2.16 -21.67 -5.37
N LYS A 237 -1.00 -21.24 -5.85
CA LYS A 237 0.21 -22.05 -5.95
C LYS A 237 1.31 -21.36 -5.16
N PRO A 238 1.64 -21.85 -3.95
CA PRO A 238 2.73 -21.31 -3.13
C PRO A 238 3.99 -21.08 -3.96
N GLN A 239 4.69 -19.97 -3.70
CA GLN A 239 5.91 -19.55 -4.40
C GLN A 239 5.73 -19.13 -5.87
N GLU A 240 4.50 -19.16 -6.41
CA GLU A 240 4.23 -18.80 -7.80
C GLU A 240 3.12 -17.76 -7.94
N TYR A 241 1.92 -18.02 -7.43
CA TYR A 241 0.84 -17.03 -7.52
C TYR A 241 -0.28 -17.32 -6.52
N PHE A 242 -0.90 -16.26 -6.00
CA PHE A 242 -1.99 -16.38 -5.05
C PHE A 242 -2.82 -15.10 -4.96
N PHE A 243 -4.03 -15.23 -4.42
CA PHE A 243 -4.85 -14.08 -4.05
C PHE A 243 -4.71 -13.71 -2.58
N LEU A 244 -4.74 -12.41 -2.32
CA LEU A 244 -4.88 -11.82 -1.00
C LEU A 244 -6.20 -11.06 -0.89
N GLY A 245 -6.81 -11.10 0.28
CA GLY A 245 -7.86 -10.21 0.71
C GLY A 245 -7.21 -9.21 1.67
N SER A 246 -7.50 -7.93 1.45
CA SER A 246 -6.81 -6.84 2.17
C SER A 246 -7.78 -5.80 2.68
N ASN A 247 -7.51 -5.30 3.88
CA ASN A 247 -8.21 -4.16 4.46
C ASN A 247 -7.22 -3.29 5.23
N GLY A 248 -7.44 -1.99 5.26
CA GLY A 248 -6.44 -1.09 5.80
C GLY A 248 -6.87 0.36 5.87
N GLN A 249 -5.86 1.21 6.01
CA GLN A 249 -6.00 2.66 6.13
C GLN A 249 -5.10 3.33 5.11
N LEU A 250 -5.64 4.34 4.41
CA LEU A 250 -4.87 5.27 3.58
C LEU A 250 -4.73 6.59 4.32
N LYS A 251 -3.49 7.02 4.55
CA LYS A 251 -3.16 8.30 5.19
C LYS A 251 -2.43 9.19 4.20
N LEU A 252 -2.66 10.50 4.29
CA LEU A 252 -1.93 11.49 3.50
C LEU A 252 -0.89 12.19 4.38
N GLY A 253 0.17 12.69 3.77
CA GLY A 253 1.17 13.54 4.40
C GLY A 253 1.64 14.60 3.41
N ARG A 254 2.21 15.69 3.91
CA ARG A 254 2.95 16.65 3.09
C ARG A 254 4.44 16.36 3.19
N GLU A 255 5.19 16.58 2.13
CA GLU A 255 6.64 16.70 2.23
C GLU A 255 6.94 17.99 3.01
N ALA A 256 7.30 17.86 4.29
CA ALA A 256 8.04 18.93 4.96
C ALA A 256 9.47 18.84 4.44
N GLU A 257 9.99 19.95 3.89
CA GLU A 257 11.36 20.16 3.38
C GLU A 257 12.32 18.99 3.67
N VAL A 258 12.56 18.17 2.65
CA VAL A 258 13.55 17.08 2.71
C VAL A 258 14.93 17.70 2.96
N PRO A 259 15.60 17.48 4.11
CA PRO A 259 17.00 17.85 4.22
C PRO A 259 17.76 16.95 3.25
N GLU A 260 18.54 17.58 2.36
CA GLU A 260 19.37 16.85 1.40
C GLU A 260 20.20 15.74 2.08
N PRO A 261 20.47 14.63 1.38
CA PRO A 261 21.04 13.39 1.92
C PRO A 261 22.40 13.52 2.64
N ALA A 262 23.02 14.70 2.68
CA ALA A 262 24.24 14.98 3.45
C ALA A 262 24.00 15.21 4.96
N SER A 263 22.78 15.56 5.39
CA SER A 263 22.52 15.95 6.79
C SER A 263 22.28 14.78 7.76
N LEU A 264 22.11 13.56 7.24
CA LEU A 264 21.77 12.36 8.03
C LEU A 264 22.97 11.68 8.72
N ALA A 265 24.20 12.18 8.52
CA ALA A 265 25.39 11.60 9.14
C ALA A 265 25.63 12.03 10.60
N LEU A 266 25.08 13.17 11.05
CA LEU A 266 25.52 13.77 12.33
C LEU A 266 24.91 13.12 13.59
N PHE A 267 23.70 12.58 13.52
CA PHE A 267 23.07 11.94 14.69
C PHE A 267 23.54 10.49 14.93
N GLY A 268 24.05 9.81 13.89
CA GLY A 268 24.64 8.47 14.01
C GLY A 268 25.96 8.46 14.79
N ALA A 269 26.77 9.51 14.66
CA ALA A 269 28.03 9.65 15.39
C ALA A 269 27.82 9.88 16.91
N ALA A 270 26.75 10.60 17.29
CA ALA A 270 26.44 10.89 18.69
C ALA A 270 26.03 9.64 19.49
N LEU A 271 25.29 8.71 18.87
CA LEU A 271 24.84 7.47 19.53
C LEU A 271 25.94 6.38 19.57
N LEU A 272 26.83 6.33 18.58
CA LEU A 272 28.01 5.47 18.63
C LEU A 272 28.98 5.88 19.75
N GLY A 273 29.14 7.19 19.98
CA GLY A 273 29.91 7.72 21.12
C GLY A 273 29.31 7.35 22.49
N ALA A 274 27.99 7.41 22.63
CA ALA A 274 27.30 7.06 23.87
C ALA A 274 27.31 5.54 24.16
N GLY A 275 27.21 4.70 23.13
CA GLY A 275 27.27 3.24 23.24
C GLY A 275 28.66 2.71 23.62
N MET A 276 29.74 3.32 23.10
CA MET A 276 31.11 2.95 23.50
C MET A 276 31.45 3.42 24.92
N ALA A 277 30.92 4.57 25.37
CA ALA A 277 31.13 5.07 26.73
C ALA A 277 30.42 4.23 27.81
N SER A 278 29.25 3.64 27.50
CA SER A 278 28.51 2.80 28.46
C SER A 278 29.15 1.42 28.67
N ARG A 279 29.78 0.84 27.63
CA ARG A 279 30.54 -0.42 27.77
C ARG A 279 31.77 -0.28 28.66
N LYS A 280 32.51 0.84 28.55
CA LYS A 280 33.70 1.07 29.40
C LYS A 280 33.37 1.27 30.89
N ARG A 281 32.13 1.60 31.26
CA ARG A 281 31.73 1.74 32.67
C ARG A 281 31.30 0.42 33.33
N ARG A 282 30.99 -0.63 32.56
CA ARG A 282 30.62 -1.94 33.10
C ARG A 282 31.81 -2.86 33.41
N GLU A 283 33.01 -2.54 32.94
CA GLU A 283 34.23 -3.30 33.24
C GLU A 283 35.00 -2.78 34.48
N LYS A 284 34.48 -1.74 35.16
CA LYS A 284 35.10 -1.15 36.36
C LYS A 284 34.18 -1.12 37.59
N ALA A 285 33.10 -1.89 37.59
CA ALA A 285 32.24 -2.10 38.76
C ALA A 285 32.35 -3.55 39.23
#